data_AF-A0A7X8IMF4-F1
#
_entry.id   AF-A0A7X8IMF4-F1
#
_cell.length_a   1.000
_cell.length_b   1.000
_cell.length_c   1.000
_cell.angle_alpha   90.00
_cell.angle_beta   90.00
_cell.angle_gamma   90.00
#
_symmetry.space_group_name_H-M   'P 1'
#
loop_
_entity.id
_entity.type
_entity.pdbx_description
1 polymer ?
#
loop_
_entity_poly.entity_id
_entity_poly.type
_entity_poly.pdbx_seq_one_letter_code
_entity_poly.pdbx_strand_id
1 'polypeptide(L)'
;MKTISPNLLKFAGTALLLTIIFRFFLSHGIDKDSMSIVILSAFLYGLAMFFSGWYFGKKDREYLPFYDVGFRFHLATYLSHNLISELWFVFGFNSESEKISIIHITALIWGIILFFHFLFFLWTRKDAINDLDKDDLFE
;
A
#
# COMPACT_ATOMS: atom_id res chain seq x y z
N MET A 1 4.67 20.98 -8.83
CA MET A 1 4.14 19.92 -9.71
C MET A 1 3.20 19.01 -8.93
N LYS A 2 2.17 18.43 -9.56
CA LYS A 2 1.18 17.57 -8.88
C LYS A 2 1.80 16.18 -8.62
N THR A 3 2.31 15.95 -7.41
CA THR A 3 2.80 14.63 -6.94
C THR A 3 1.65 13.63 -6.76
N ILE A 4 0.45 14.13 -6.52
CA ILE A 4 -0.78 13.35 -6.40
C ILE A 4 -1.49 13.33 -7.76
N SER A 5 -1.63 12.14 -8.32
CA SER A 5 -2.35 11.91 -9.57
C SER A 5 -3.76 11.34 -9.32
N PRO A 6 -4.67 11.44 -10.30
CA PRO A 6 -5.96 10.78 -10.22
C PRO A 6 -5.86 9.25 -10.08
N ASN A 7 -4.86 8.61 -10.70
CA ASN A 7 -4.68 7.16 -10.61
C ASN A 7 -4.16 6.72 -9.23
N LEU A 8 -3.27 7.51 -8.61
CA LEU A 8 -2.83 7.29 -7.24
C LEU A 8 -3.99 7.42 -6.25
N LEU A 9 -4.88 8.41 -6.43
CA LEU A 9 -6.07 8.57 -5.60
C LEU A 9 -7.05 7.39 -5.75
N LYS A 10 -7.28 6.93 -6.98
CA LYS A 10 -8.10 5.74 -7.23
C LYS A 10 -7.49 4.50 -6.58
N PHE A 11 -6.18 4.30 -6.72
CA PHE A 11 -5.46 3.22 -6.05
C PHE A 11 -5.59 3.31 -4.53
N ALA A 12 -5.40 4.49 -3.93
CA ALA A 12 -5.52 4.68 -2.49
C ALA A 12 -6.94 4.33 -1.99
N GLY A 13 -7.98 4.74 -2.72
CA GLY A 13 -9.37 4.35 -2.45
C GLY A 13 -9.61 2.84 -2.56
N THR A 14 -9.07 2.20 -3.60
CA THR A 14 -9.11 0.74 -3.75
C THR A 14 -8.37 0.05 -2.60
N ALA A 15 -7.19 0.54 -2.22
CA ALA A 15 -6.40 -0.02 -1.12
C ALA A 15 -7.15 0.06 0.21
N LEU A 16 -7.79 1.20 0.52
CA LEU A 16 -8.64 1.34 1.71
C LEU A 16 -9.77 0.31 1.73
N LEU A 17 -10.51 0.19 0.62
CA LEU A 17 -11.60 -0.77 0.50
C LEU A 17 -11.11 -2.21 0.68
N LEU A 18 -10.03 -2.58 -0.01
CA LEU A 18 -9.43 -3.91 0.09
C LEU A 18 -8.92 -4.20 1.51
N THR A 19 -8.31 -3.23 2.19
CA THR A 19 -7.87 -3.42 3.59
C THR A 19 -9.06 -3.60 4.53
N ILE A 20 -10.17 -2.86 4.35
CA ILE A 20 -11.39 -3.05 5.16
C ILE A 20 -11.93 -4.48 5.00
N ILE A 21 -12.04 -4.95 3.75
CA ILE A 21 -12.51 -6.31 3.45
C ILE A 21 -11.55 -7.34 4.08
N PHE A 22 -10.25 -7.13 3.94
CA PHE A 22 -9.23 -7.99 4.53
C PHE A 22 -9.34 -8.06 6.06
N ARG A 23 -9.40 -6.91 6.76
CA ARG A 23 -9.50 -6.86 8.23
C ARG A 23 -10.76 -7.56 8.73
N PHE A 24 -11.89 -7.39 8.03
CA PHE A 24 -13.11 -8.12 8.35
C PHE A 24 -12.91 -9.64 8.33
N PHE A 25 -12.40 -10.19 7.22
CA PHE A 25 -12.20 -11.64 7.11
C PHE A 25 -11.08 -12.16 8.01
N LEU A 26 -10.04 -11.37 8.25
CA LEU A 26 -8.96 -11.71 9.16
C LEU A 26 -9.49 -11.87 10.59
N SER A 27 -10.15 -10.84 11.15
CA SER A 27 -10.70 -10.89 12.50
C SER A 27 -11.74 -12.02 12.63
N HIS A 28 -12.62 -12.16 11.63
CA HIS A 28 -13.61 -13.24 11.60
C HIS A 28 -12.97 -14.65 11.55
N GLY A 29 -11.89 -14.82 10.79
CA GLY A 29 -11.15 -16.06 10.71
C GLY A 29 -10.49 -16.41 12.04
N ILE A 30 -9.92 -15.42 12.72
CA ILE A 30 -9.30 -15.58 14.05
C ILE A 30 -10.36 -15.93 15.10
N ASP A 31 -11.50 -15.23 15.14
CA ASP A 31 -12.61 -15.52 16.08
C ASP A 31 -13.15 -16.94 15.95
N LYS A 32 -13.13 -17.49 14.73
CA LYS A 32 -13.57 -18.86 14.44
C LYS A 32 -12.47 -19.91 14.54
N ASP A 33 -11.26 -19.51 14.96
CA ASP A 33 -10.07 -20.36 14.94
C ASP A 33 -9.86 -21.06 13.57
N SER A 34 -10.22 -20.36 12.49
CA SER A 34 -10.22 -20.89 11.13
C SER A 34 -9.01 -20.39 10.36
N MET A 35 -7.92 -21.14 10.43
CA MET A 35 -6.69 -20.85 9.70
C MET A 35 -6.91 -20.75 8.19
N SER A 36 -7.86 -21.52 7.64
CA SER A 36 -8.22 -21.45 6.22
C SER A 36 -8.75 -20.09 5.81
N ILE A 37 -9.62 -19.46 6.62
CA ILE A 37 -10.15 -18.11 6.35
C ILE A 37 -9.03 -17.08 6.46
N VAL A 38 -8.16 -17.20 7.48
CA VAL A 38 -7.02 -16.30 7.67
C VAL A 38 -6.06 -16.35 6.48
N ILE A 39 -5.65 -17.56 6.06
CA ILE A 39 -4.72 -17.74 4.93
C ILE A 39 -5.37 -17.28 3.63
N LEU A 40 -6.62 -17.66 3.36
CA LEU A 40 -7.29 -17.33 2.12
C LEU A 40 -7.52 -15.81 2.00
N SER A 41 -7.94 -15.15 3.08
CA SER A 41 -8.13 -13.70 3.09
C SER A 41 -6.82 -12.96 2.87
N ALA A 42 -5.72 -13.39 3.50
CA ALA A 42 -4.39 -12.80 3.29
C ALA A 42 -3.90 -12.98 1.85
N PHE A 43 -4.06 -14.19 1.29
CA PHE A 43 -3.66 -14.49 -0.08
C PHE A 43 -4.45 -13.66 -1.11
N LEU A 44 -5.78 -13.64 -0.99
CA LEU A 44 -6.65 -12.86 -1.88
C LEU A 44 -6.39 -11.36 -1.75
N TYR A 45 -6.16 -10.86 -0.54
CA TYR A 45 -5.78 -9.46 -0.31
C TYR A 45 -4.46 -9.12 -1.00
N GLY A 46 -3.43 -9.97 -0.86
CA GLY A 46 -2.15 -9.80 -1.53
C GLY A 46 -2.27 -9.75 -3.05
N LEU A 47 -3.00 -10.70 -3.66
CA LEU A 47 -3.26 -10.71 -5.11
C LEU A 47 -4.01 -9.46 -5.57
N ALA A 48 -5.08 -9.08 -4.87
CA ALA A 48 -5.88 -7.91 -5.22
C ALA A 48 -5.07 -6.61 -5.13
N MET A 49 -4.24 -6.46 -4.10
CA MET A 49 -3.33 -5.32 -3.95
C MET A 49 -2.28 -5.29 -5.05
N PHE A 50 -1.68 -6.44 -5.39
CA PHE A 50 -0.69 -6.55 -6.47
C PHE A 50 -1.28 -6.12 -7.82
N PHE A 51 -2.40 -6.72 -8.23
CA PHE A 51 -3.03 -6.38 -9.50
C PHE A 51 -3.54 -4.93 -9.54
N SER A 52 -4.06 -4.41 -8.43
CA SER A 52 -4.47 -3.01 -8.32
C SER A 52 -3.27 -2.07 -8.49
N GLY A 53 -2.17 -2.33 -7.78
CA GLY A 53 -0.94 -1.55 -7.89
C GLY A 53 -0.36 -1.59 -9.30
N TRP A 54 -0.32 -2.77 -9.92
CA TRP A 54 0.12 -2.94 -11.31
C TRP A 54 -0.74 -2.14 -12.29
N TYR A 55 -2.06 -2.27 -12.20
CA TYR A 55 -3.00 -1.61 -13.11
C TYR A 55 -2.96 -0.08 -12.99
N PHE A 56 -3.05 0.45 -11.76
CA PHE A 56 -3.04 1.89 -11.56
C PHE A 56 -1.65 2.49 -11.75
N GLY A 57 -0.58 1.76 -11.40
CA GLY A 57 0.81 2.18 -11.62
C GLY A 57 1.13 2.33 -13.11
N LYS A 58 0.72 1.37 -13.95
CA LYS A 58 0.87 1.48 -15.41
C LYS A 58 0.16 2.73 -15.95
N LYS A 59 -1.10 2.93 -15.57
CA LYS A 59 -1.89 4.11 -15.98
C LYS A 59 -1.33 5.42 -15.44
N ASP A 60 -0.69 5.39 -14.29
CA ASP A 60 -0.05 6.56 -13.71
C ASP A 60 1.17 6.99 -14.51
N ARG A 61 2.02 6.03 -14.89
CA ARG A 61 3.17 6.29 -15.76
C ARG A 61 2.75 6.88 -17.11
N GLU A 62 1.66 6.38 -17.69
CA GLU A 62 1.10 6.92 -18.94
C GLU A 62 0.54 8.35 -18.79
N TYR A 63 0.01 8.71 -17.60
CA TYR A 63 -0.60 10.01 -17.33
C TYR A 63 0.42 11.08 -16.92
N LEU A 64 1.39 10.68 -16.10
CA LEU A 64 2.51 11.49 -15.62
C LEU A 64 3.75 10.59 -15.74
N PRO A 65 4.56 10.71 -16.80
CA PRO A 65 5.82 9.97 -16.97
C PRO A 65 6.90 10.52 -16.03
N PHE A 66 6.52 10.73 -14.77
CA PHE A 66 7.37 11.13 -13.68
C PHE A 66 8.18 9.91 -13.25
N TYR A 67 9.47 10.11 -13.04
CA TYR A 67 10.35 9.06 -12.55
C TYR A 67 9.99 8.71 -11.09
N ASP A 68 9.09 7.74 -10.94
CA ASP A 68 8.69 7.14 -9.66
C ASP A 68 8.97 5.64 -9.70
N VAL A 69 9.93 5.21 -8.88
CA VAL A 69 10.29 3.80 -8.67
C VAL A 69 9.22 3.01 -7.89
N GLY A 70 7.97 3.47 -7.93
CA GLY A 70 6.82 2.91 -7.21
C GLY A 70 6.61 3.44 -5.79
N PHE A 71 7.41 4.42 -5.34
CA PHE A 71 7.39 4.90 -3.96
C PHE A 71 6.02 5.44 -3.56
N ARG A 72 5.36 6.22 -4.41
CA ARG A 72 4.05 6.82 -4.07
C ARG A 72 2.98 5.76 -3.82
N PHE A 73 3.01 4.67 -4.60
CA PHE A 73 2.08 3.55 -4.44
C PHE A 73 2.38 2.75 -3.16
N HIS A 74 3.66 2.52 -2.85
CA HIS A 74 4.06 1.87 -1.60
C HIS A 74 3.70 2.71 -0.37
N LEU A 75 3.88 4.04 -0.43
CA LEU A 75 3.46 4.96 0.62
C LEU A 75 1.94 4.95 0.80
N ALA A 76 1.16 5.02 -0.28
CA ALA A 76 -0.29 4.94 -0.20
C ALA A 76 -0.75 3.60 0.42
N THR A 77 -0.13 2.49 0.03
CA THR A 77 -0.41 1.16 0.61
C THR A 77 -0.12 1.15 2.11
N TYR A 78 1.05 1.66 2.52
CA TYR A 78 1.45 1.73 3.92
C TYR A 78 0.46 2.56 4.74
N LEU A 79 0.09 3.75 4.27
CA LEU A 79 -0.85 4.63 4.97
C LEU A 79 -2.23 3.99 5.06
N SER A 80 -2.78 3.51 3.95
CA SER A 80 -4.11 2.88 3.93
C SER A 80 -4.18 1.65 4.83
N HIS A 81 -3.17 0.77 4.76
CA HIS A 81 -3.17 -0.46 5.54
C HIS A 81 -3.09 -0.20 7.04
N ASN A 82 -2.13 0.63 7.46
CA ASN A 82 -1.94 0.94 8.88
C ASN A 82 -3.11 1.75 9.43
N LEU A 83 -3.61 2.76 8.69
CA LEU A 83 -4.76 3.55 9.12
C LEU A 83 -5.98 2.68 9.39
N ILE A 84 -6.36 1.82 8.44
CA ILE A 84 -7.52 0.93 8.63
C ILE A 84 -7.26 -0.07 9.75
N SER A 85 -6.04 -0.60 9.88
CA SER A 85 -5.71 -1.56 10.95
C SER A 85 -5.80 -0.94 12.34
N GLU A 86 -5.30 0.29 12.54
CA GLU A 86 -5.47 1.04 13.79
C GLU A 86 -6.95 1.33 14.07
N LEU A 87 -7.67 1.86 13.08
CA LEU A 87 -9.10 2.15 13.22
C LEU A 87 -9.91 0.89 13.56
N TRP A 88 -9.51 -0.28 13.05
CA TRP A 88 -10.14 -1.55 13.38
C TRP A 88 -10.11 -1.86 14.87
N PHE A 89 -8.99 -1.55 15.55
CA PHE A 89 -8.87 -1.69 17.00
C PHE A 89 -9.58 -0.55 17.75
N VAL A 90 -9.46 0.69 17.26
CA VAL A 90 -10.11 1.86 17.89
C VAL A 90 -11.64 1.68 17.95
N PHE A 91 -12.24 1.09 16.92
CA PHE A 91 -13.67 0.82 16.87
C PHE A 91 -14.08 -0.55 17.47
N GLY A 92 -13.13 -1.35 17.96
CA GLY A 92 -13.40 -2.65 18.57
C GLY A 92 -13.90 -3.71 17.59
N PHE A 93 -13.51 -3.63 16.32
CA PHE A 93 -13.84 -4.63 15.30
C PHE A 93 -12.84 -5.79 15.25
N ASN A 94 -11.73 -5.70 15.99
CA ASN A 94 -10.73 -6.77 16.08
C ASN A 94 -11.27 -7.98 16.85
N SER A 95 -10.73 -9.15 16.56
CA SER A 95 -10.90 -10.34 17.39
C SER A 95 -10.30 -10.11 18.79
N GLU A 96 -10.87 -10.74 19.81
CA GLU A 96 -10.32 -10.73 21.17
C GLU A 96 -8.93 -11.39 21.26
N SER A 97 -8.61 -12.26 20.31
CA SER A 97 -7.30 -12.93 20.21
C SER A 97 -6.24 -12.08 19.50
N GLU A 98 -6.63 -10.98 18.86
CA GLU A 98 -5.70 -10.06 18.21
C GLU A 98 -5.07 -9.08 19.21
N LYS A 99 -3.79 -8.76 18.99
CA LYS A 99 -3.04 -7.81 19.82
C LYS A 99 -2.67 -6.58 19.00
N ILE A 100 -3.02 -5.40 19.49
CA ILE A 100 -2.69 -4.13 18.84
C ILE A 100 -1.17 -3.94 18.69
N SER A 101 -0.36 -4.51 19.59
CA SER A 101 1.10 -4.48 19.49
C SER A 101 1.63 -5.08 18.19
N ILE A 102 0.93 -6.06 17.61
CA ILE A 102 1.30 -6.65 16.31
C ILE A 102 1.12 -5.63 15.18
N ILE A 103 0.07 -4.81 15.22
CA ILE A 103 -0.13 -3.72 14.26
C ILE A 103 1.01 -2.71 14.39
N HIS A 104 1.35 -2.29 15.61
CA HIS A 104 2.42 -1.32 15.86
C HIS A 104 3.80 -1.80 15.40
N ILE A 105 4.16 -3.04 15.74
CA ILE A 105 5.43 -3.64 15.33
C ILE A 105 5.49 -3.80 13.80
N THR A 106 4.40 -4.22 13.17
CA THR A 106 4.31 -4.35 11.71
C THR A 106 4.47 -2.99 11.03
N ALA A 107 3.75 -1.98 11.51
CA ALA A 107 3.87 -0.60 11.02
C ALA A 107 5.30 -0.08 11.16
N LEU A 108 5.96 -0.34 12.30
CA LEU A 108 7.34 0.10 12.53
C LEU A 108 8.33 -0.56 11.57
N ILE A 109 8.30 -1.89 11.45
CA ILE A 109 9.21 -2.65 10.57
C ILE A 109 9.00 -2.22 9.12
N TRP A 110 7.75 -2.17 8.66
CA TRP A 110 7.45 -1.74 7.29
C TRP A 110 7.80 -0.26 7.07
N GLY A 111 7.59 0.60 8.06
CA GLY A 111 7.94 2.02 8.01
C GLY A 111 9.43 2.24 7.81
N ILE A 112 10.29 1.43 8.44
CA ILE A 112 11.74 1.47 8.23
C ILE A 112 12.09 1.10 6.78
N ILE A 113 11.50 0.02 6.25
CA ILE A 113 11.71 -0.39 4.84
C ILE A 113 11.25 0.71 3.88
N LEU A 114 10.09 1.29 4.13
CA LEU A 114 9.54 2.39 3.33
C LEU A 114 10.41 3.64 3.40
N PHE A 115 11.02 3.92 4.55
CA PHE A 115 11.97 5.02 4.70
C PHE A 115 13.21 4.83 3.83
N PHE A 116 13.80 3.64 3.78
CA PHE A 116 14.90 3.36 2.85
C PHE A 116 14.45 3.49 1.38
N HIS A 117 13.24 3.03 1.05
CA HIS A 117 12.69 3.20 -0.28
C HIS A 117 12.47 4.68 -0.64
N PHE A 118 12.10 5.52 0.34
CA PHE A 118 12.02 6.97 0.17
C PHE A 118 13.38 7.59 -0.12
N LEU A 119 14.44 7.21 0.62
CA LEU A 119 15.80 7.68 0.35
C LEU A 119 16.26 7.30 -1.05
N PHE A 120 15.97 6.07 -1.48
CA PHE A 120 16.27 5.62 -2.85
C PHE A 120 15.51 6.43 -3.89
N PHE A 121 14.21 6.66 -3.70
CA PHE A 121 13.39 7.53 -4.55
C PHE A 121 13.96 8.96 -4.67
N LEU A 122 14.41 9.56 -3.55
CA LEU A 122 15.05 10.88 -3.56
C LEU A 122 16.41 10.89 -4.26
N TRP A 123 17.12 9.77 -4.27
CA TRP A 123 18.41 9.67 -4.95
C TRP A 123 18.22 9.58 -6.47
N THR A 124 17.36 8.67 -6.93
CA THR A 124 17.17 8.40 -8.36
C THR A 124 16.49 9.53 -9.12
N ARG A 125 15.60 10.30 -8.46
CA ARG A 125 15.00 11.48 -9.10
C ARG A 125 16.00 12.58 -9.48
N LYS A 126 17.23 12.57 -8.91
CA LYS A 126 18.28 13.56 -9.26
C LYS A 126 18.80 13.34 -10.68
N ASP A 127 18.63 12.15 -11.22
CA ASP A 127 19.06 11.80 -12.56
C ASP A 127 18.00 12.09 -13.62
N ALA A 128 16.79 12.55 -13.24
CA ALA A 128 15.74 12.97 -14.15
C ALA A 128 15.93 14.44 -14.62
N ILE A 129 15.57 14.76 -15.87
CA ILE A 129 15.52 16.15 -16.36
C ILE A 129 14.06 16.60 -16.31
N ASN A 130 13.75 17.66 -15.55
CA ASN A 130 12.36 18.09 -15.29
C ASN A 130 11.46 16.97 -14.74
N ASP A 131 12.04 16.09 -13.92
CA ASP A 131 11.42 14.86 -13.39
C ASP A 131 10.97 13.82 -14.45
N LEU A 132 11.39 13.99 -15.72
CA LEU A 132 11.25 13.00 -16.79
C LEU A 132 12.50 12.13 -16.87
N ASP A 133 12.32 10.85 -17.19
CA ASP A 133 13.44 9.95 -17.43
C ASP A 133 14.30 10.49 -18.58
N LYS A 134 15.61 10.54 -18.39
CA LYS A 134 16.54 11.05 -19.42
C LYS A 134 16.49 10.18 -20.66
N ASP A 135 16.33 8.88 -20.49
CA ASP A 135 16.31 7.94 -21.60
C ASP A 135 15.04 8.13 -22.45
N ASP A 136 13.90 8.46 -21.83
CA ASP A 136 12.63 8.75 -22.52
C ASP A 136 12.66 10.10 -23.29
N LEU A 137 13.65 10.97 -23.04
CA LEU A 137 13.73 12.30 -23.66
C LEU A 137 14.53 12.35 -24.97
N PHE A 138 15.36 11.35 -25.22
CA PHE A 138 16.28 11.33 -26.38
C PHE A 138 16.08 10.13 -27.31
N GLU A 139 14.98 9.36 -27.13
CA GLU A 139 14.40 8.47 -28.13
C GLU A 139 13.46 9.21 -29.09
#